data_AF-A0A969XKB7-F1
#
_entry.id   AF-A0A969XKB7-F1
#
_cell.length_a   1.000
_cell.length_b   1.000
_cell.length_c   1.000
_cell.angle_alpha   90.00
_cell.angle_beta   90.00
_cell.angle_gamma   90.00
#
_symmetry.space_group_name_H-M   'P 1'
#
loop_
_entity.id
_entity.type
_entity.pdbx_description
1 polymer ?
#
loop_
_entity_poly.entity_id
_entity_poly.type
_entity_poly.pdbx_seq_one_letter_code
_entity_poly.pdbx_strand_id
1 'polypeptide(L)'
;MPALGVQFYTPSGHHWLGGDRLVFQPVRYSHRAQGGPEAAEIAVRGDREALFGLLGLLGSEGRLLNPEGDPVWWGFVESLDLHVGAVSFGVSLEPMANAIKVTYAEGGQYYETDWALDADSVATYGRKEALVSLGEMPAELATGWQAVLLAQSGAPVPTVQSLGGGGGSPTEATMHLRGWYDTLSWRYYQDLRGQEANLGASNMGHALGEGTGITRLAQSFQIAASTAWSASSVAIVAQQVTDADGVGPTDLLVLEVCADNAGAPGTVLATVSVAGSALGTSPAWQEFTLPTPLALQPATTYWLQVSRSGANDATYYYRVQVDTSGSYPRGAGFRYQTDTWYDLLAPGDLIFAVQGTLETTQQVADCVAAAGEPGPSGGRLAGARILDASGAQSVPYRDGRTTSRDVVEALLEAGTAAGRRLLCRVDDARYLEVYAEPAYAPTYQLTADGRLWHYLLGAPLDYWCPAGEWVTLKDVLPLPHSISPSAGRRLDRFFIERAEYDVKNHALTFQPRGATPWTLRGTDNR
;
A
#
# COMPACT_ATOMS: atom_id res chain seq x y z
N MET A 1 3.19 43.19 -6.58
CA MET A 1 2.37 42.30 -5.72
C MET A 1 3.31 41.30 -5.09
N PRO A 2 3.11 40.87 -3.84
CA PRO A 2 4.02 39.93 -3.21
C PRO A 2 4.00 38.59 -3.97
N ALA A 3 5.18 38.12 -4.34
CA ALA A 3 5.36 36.83 -5.01
C ALA A 3 5.32 35.72 -3.95
N LEU A 4 4.90 34.51 -4.36
CA LEU A 4 5.03 33.33 -3.51
C LEU A 4 6.50 33.13 -3.13
N GLY A 5 6.74 32.83 -1.85
CA GLY A 5 8.07 32.43 -1.38
C GLY A 5 8.39 30.99 -1.81
N VAL A 6 9.68 30.69 -2.01
CA VAL A 6 10.16 29.33 -2.28
C VAL A 6 11.24 28.99 -1.27
N GLN A 7 11.13 27.83 -0.63
CA GLN A 7 12.12 27.33 0.33
C GLN A 7 12.53 25.91 -0.02
N PHE A 8 13.83 25.63 0.06
CA PHE A 8 14.38 24.29 -0.07
C PHE A 8 15.17 23.90 1.18
N TYR A 9 15.03 22.64 1.58
CA TYR A 9 15.76 22.07 2.71
C TYR A 9 16.69 20.98 2.20
N THR A 10 17.98 21.26 2.26
CA THR A 10 19.00 20.30 1.85
C THR A 10 19.20 19.24 2.94
N PRO A 11 19.86 18.12 2.59
CA PRO A 11 20.11 17.04 3.54
C PRO A 11 20.92 17.45 4.78
N SER A 12 21.76 18.47 4.65
CA SER A 12 22.61 18.96 5.73
C SER A 12 21.91 19.95 6.67
N GLY A 13 20.60 20.16 6.53
CA GLY A 13 19.84 21.14 7.31
C GLY A 13 20.14 22.59 6.92
N HIS A 14 20.91 22.81 5.86
CA HIS A 14 21.15 24.15 5.33
C HIS A 14 19.92 24.60 4.52
N HIS A 15 19.36 25.74 4.91
CA HIS A 15 18.41 26.47 4.08
C HIS A 15 19.15 26.94 2.84
N TRP A 16 18.80 26.39 1.68
CA TRP A 16 19.21 27.01 0.43
C TRP A 16 18.23 28.14 0.15
N LEU A 17 18.56 29.32 0.68
CA LEU A 17 17.96 30.57 0.24
C LEU A 17 18.63 30.86 -1.10
N GLY A 18 17.85 30.89 -2.18
CA GLY A 18 18.34 31.36 -3.47
C GLY A 18 19.15 32.63 -3.26
N GLY A 19 20.46 32.55 -3.48
CA GLY A 19 21.32 33.71 -3.37
C GLY A 19 20.88 34.77 -4.38
N ASP A 20 21.41 35.99 -4.27
CA ASP A 20 21.15 37.13 -5.18
C ASP A 20 21.32 36.82 -6.68
N ARG A 21 21.86 35.65 -7.02
CA ARG A 21 22.11 35.14 -8.37
C ARG A 21 20.95 34.34 -8.98
N LEU A 22 19.91 33.96 -8.23
CA LEU A 22 18.78 33.17 -8.74
C LEU A 22 17.42 33.76 -8.35
N VAL A 23 16.49 33.71 -9.30
CA VAL A 23 15.10 34.15 -9.14
C VAL A 23 14.19 32.96 -9.34
N PHE A 24 13.43 32.62 -8.31
CA PHE A 24 12.42 31.56 -8.32
C PHE A 24 11.05 32.16 -8.64
N GLN A 25 10.39 31.60 -9.64
CA GLN A 25 9.07 31.99 -10.05
C GLN A 25 8.16 30.76 -10.06
N PRO A 26 7.40 30.51 -8.98
CA PRO A 26 6.35 29.51 -8.99
C PRO A 26 5.38 29.77 -10.15
N VAL A 27 5.14 28.74 -10.95
CA VAL A 27 4.28 28.79 -12.14
C VAL A 27 2.88 28.32 -11.78
N ARG A 28 2.80 27.12 -11.20
CA ARG A 28 1.56 26.46 -10.80
C ARG A 28 1.82 25.41 -9.72
N TYR A 29 0.79 25.09 -8.95
CA TYR A 29 0.82 23.96 -8.02
C TYR A 29 -0.57 23.38 -7.83
N SER A 30 -0.63 22.11 -7.44
CA SER A 30 -1.87 21.35 -7.34
C SER A 30 -1.94 20.51 -6.07
N HIS A 31 -3.17 20.24 -5.64
CA HIS A 31 -3.51 19.33 -4.55
C HIS A 31 -4.59 18.35 -5.02
N ARG A 32 -4.62 17.18 -4.38
CA ARG A 32 -5.62 16.13 -4.55
C ARG A 32 -6.21 15.78 -3.19
N ALA A 33 -7.51 15.47 -3.14
CA ALA A 33 -8.20 15.01 -1.95
C ALA A 33 -7.54 13.75 -1.35
N GLN A 34 -6.97 12.92 -2.22
CA GLN A 34 -6.15 11.76 -1.89
C GLN A 34 -4.67 12.13 -2.01
N GLY A 35 -4.01 12.35 -0.87
CA GLY A 35 -2.56 12.62 -0.77
C GLY A 35 -2.20 14.06 -0.43
N GLY A 36 -3.08 15.05 -0.66
CA GLY A 36 -2.78 16.46 -0.42
C GLY A 36 -1.98 17.09 -1.56
N PRO A 37 -0.85 17.78 -1.32
CA PRO A 37 0.00 18.32 -2.38
C PRO A 37 0.33 17.27 -3.43
N GLU A 38 0.13 17.59 -4.71
CA GLU A 38 0.33 16.64 -5.82
C GLU A 38 1.57 17.00 -6.66
N ALA A 39 1.59 18.20 -7.23
CA ALA A 39 2.69 18.67 -8.07
C ALA A 39 2.85 20.18 -7.99
N ALA A 40 4.08 20.67 -8.17
CA ALA A 40 4.38 22.09 -8.36
C ALA A 40 5.45 22.28 -9.45
N GLU A 41 5.37 23.40 -10.14
CA GLU A 41 6.32 23.80 -11.18
C GLU A 41 6.90 25.16 -10.83
N ILE A 42 8.23 25.27 -10.88
CA ILE A 42 8.96 26.50 -10.57
C ILE A 42 9.91 26.81 -11.71
N ALA A 43 9.72 27.96 -12.35
CA ALA A 43 10.68 28.49 -13.31
C ALA A 43 11.79 29.22 -12.55
N VAL A 44 13.04 28.97 -12.93
CA VAL A 44 14.22 29.54 -12.28
C VAL A 44 15.08 30.23 -13.30
N ARG A 45 15.52 31.45 -12.97
CA ARG A 45 16.39 32.26 -13.83
C ARG A 45 17.57 32.77 -13.05
N GLY A 46 18.70 32.95 -13.72
CA GLY A 46 19.84 33.64 -13.15
C GLY A 46 21.16 33.17 -13.73
N ASP A 47 22.19 33.24 -12.91
CA ASP A 47 23.54 32.88 -13.33
C ASP A 47 23.66 31.39 -13.67
N ARG A 48 24.38 31.07 -14.75
CA ARG A 48 24.57 29.70 -15.24
C ARG A 48 25.14 28.77 -14.16
N GLU A 49 26.20 29.16 -13.46
CA GLU A 49 26.84 28.35 -12.43
C GLU A 49 25.86 28.05 -11.29
N ALA A 50 25.08 29.05 -10.88
CA ALA A 50 24.07 28.90 -9.85
C ALA A 50 22.94 27.94 -10.28
N LEU A 51 22.52 28.00 -11.56
CA LEU A 51 21.53 27.07 -12.11
C LEU A 51 22.03 25.62 -12.12
N PHE A 52 23.31 25.36 -12.40
CA PHE A 52 23.88 24.02 -12.27
C PHE A 52 23.91 23.53 -10.81
N GLY A 53 24.02 24.43 -9.84
CA GLY A 53 23.91 24.12 -8.41
C GLY A 53 22.55 23.52 -8.00
N LEU A 54 21.49 23.76 -8.78
CA LEU A 54 20.15 23.21 -8.52
C LEU A 54 20.10 21.68 -8.63
N LEU A 55 21.06 21.06 -9.34
CA LEU A 55 21.16 19.59 -9.42
C LEU A 55 21.34 18.95 -8.03
N GLY A 56 21.98 19.66 -7.09
CA GLY A 56 22.12 19.21 -5.71
C GLY A 56 20.82 19.26 -4.89
N LEU A 57 19.76 19.86 -5.41
CA LEU A 57 18.44 19.90 -4.76
C LEU A 57 17.56 18.70 -5.13
N LEU A 58 17.99 17.84 -6.07
CA LEU A 58 17.21 16.67 -6.47
C LEU A 58 16.90 15.78 -5.25
N GLY A 59 15.62 15.45 -5.06
CA GLY A 59 15.14 14.70 -3.90
C GLY A 59 15.09 15.48 -2.58
N SER A 60 15.50 16.75 -2.55
CA SER A 60 15.39 17.63 -1.39
C SER A 60 13.97 18.16 -1.22
N GLU A 61 13.62 18.57 -0.01
CA GLU A 61 12.31 19.15 0.28
C GLU A 61 12.17 20.53 -0.34
N GLY A 62 11.00 20.81 -0.92
CA GLY A 62 10.62 22.12 -1.43
C GLY A 62 9.26 22.57 -0.90
N ARG A 63 9.13 23.85 -0.54
CA ARG A 63 7.89 24.48 -0.07
C ARG A 63 7.60 25.76 -0.83
N LEU A 64 6.32 26.01 -1.09
CA LEU A 64 5.80 27.30 -1.56
C LEU A 64 5.10 28.01 -0.40
N LEU A 65 5.39 29.29 -0.20
CA LEU A 65 4.82 30.10 0.87
C LEU A 65 3.94 31.22 0.31
N ASN A 66 2.81 31.50 0.96
CA ASN A 66 2.02 32.70 0.70
C ASN A 66 2.80 33.98 1.13
N PRO A 67 2.31 35.18 0.77
CA PRO A 67 2.90 36.45 1.22
C PRO A 67 3.03 36.61 2.75
N GLU A 68 2.19 35.93 3.52
CA GLU A 68 2.18 35.92 4.97
C GLU A 68 3.24 34.98 5.58
N GLY A 69 3.83 34.10 4.78
CA GLY A 69 4.86 33.13 5.17
C GLY A 69 4.34 31.72 5.47
N ASP A 70 3.05 31.45 5.30
CA ASP A 70 2.46 30.12 5.52
C ASP A 70 2.68 29.20 4.30
N PRO A 71 2.95 27.90 4.54
CA PRO A 71 3.10 26.93 3.47
C PRO A 71 1.78 26.63 2.76
N VAL A 72 1.75 26.81 1.44
CA VAL A 72 0.59 26.50 0.57
C VAL A 72 0.79 25.25 -0.27
N TRP A 73 2.05 24.80 -0.41
CA TRP A 73 2.41 23.55 -1.08
C TRP A 73 3.76 23.04 -0.53
N TRP A 74 3.91 21.71 -0.43
CA TRP A 74 5.14 21.07 0.03
C TRP A 74 5.33 19.69 -0.61
N GLY A 75 6.59 19.30 -0.77
CA GLY A 75 6.96 18.03 -1.40
C GLY A 75 8.47 17.93 -1.59
N PHE A 76 8.90 17.22 -2.62
CA PHE A 76 10.31 17.08 -2.97
C PHE A 76 10.57 17.45 -4.43
N VAL A 77 11.80 17.83 -4.75
CA VAL A 77 12.26 18.06 -6.12
C VAL A 77 12.39 16.71 -6.82
N GLU A 78 11.53 16.45 -7.80
CA GLU A 78 11.54 15.18 -8.54
C GLU A 78 12.43 15.27 -9.78
N SER A 79 12.36 16.37 -10.52
CA SER A 79 13.17 16.58 -11.71
C SER A 79 13.53 18.04 -11.94
N LEU A 80 14.56 18.22 -12.77
CA LEU A 80 15.13 19.50 -13.14
C LEU A 80 15.48 19.50 -14.63
N ASP A 81 15.01 20.50 -15.37
CA ASP A 81 15.33 20.72 -16.77
C ASP A 81 16.06 22.06 -16.95
N LEU A 82 17.35 21.97 -17.29
CA LEU A 82 18.23 23.11 -17.54
C LEU A 82 18.33 23.39 -19.04
N HIS A 83 18.05 24.62 -19.43
CA HIS A 83 18.24 25.10 -20.80
C HIS A 83 19.45 26.03 -20.85
N VAL A 84 20.44 25.68 -21.66
CA VAL A 84 21.68 26.45 -21.84
C VAL A 84 21.92 26.66 -23.33
N GLY A 85 21.45 27.81 -23.85
CA GLY A 85 21.51 28.08 -25.29
C GLY A 85 20.69 27.06 -26.08
N ALA A 86 21.34 26.30 -26.96
CA ALA A 86 20.70 25.28 -27.79
C ALA A 86 20.75 23.86 -27.20
N VAL A 87 21.16 23.70 -25.94
CA VAL A 87 21.25 22.41 -25.26
C VAL A 87 20.29 22.41 -24.08
N SER A 88 19.53 21.33 -23.93
CA SER A 88 18.78 21.01 -22.70
C SER A 88 19.44 19.86 -21.98
N PHE A 89 19.48 19.95 -20.66
CA PHE A 89 19.98 18.94 -19.74
C PHE A 89 18.89 18.65 -18.70
N GLY A 90 18.40 17.43 -18.65
CA GLY A 90 17.37 17.00 -17.70
C GLY A 90 17.92 15.97 -16.70
N VAL A 91 17.43 15.98 -15.47
CA VAL A 91 17.62 14.90 -14.51
C VAL A 91 16.32 14.63 -13.76
N SER A 92 15.99 13.37 -13.53
CA SER A 92 14.72 12.96 -12.92
C SER A 92 14.91 11.74 -12.01
N LEU A 93 14.13 11.71 -10.92
CA LEU A 93 14.02 10.57 -10.02
C LEU A 93 13.02 9.53 -10.53
N GLU A 94 12.11 9.88 -11.43
CA GLU A 94 11.07 8.99 -11.97
C GLU A 94 11.59 7.66 -12.56
N PRO A 95 12.62 7.61 -13.42
CA PRO A 95 13.14 6.34 -13.95
C PRO A 95 14.09 5.60 -13.00
N MET A 96 14.52 6.24 -11.91
CA MET A 96 15.53 5.69 -11.00
C MET A 96 14.98 4.50 -10.19
N ALA A 97 15.79 3.47 -10.01
CA ALA A 97 15.58 2.37 -9.08
C ALA A 97 16.93 1.91 -8.50
N ASN A 98 17.15 2.17 -7.22
CA ASN A 98 18.41 1.88 -6.51
C ASN A 98 18.34 0.66 -5.59
N ALA A 99 17.21 -0.05 -5.67
CA ALA A 99 17.01 -1.36 -5.09
C ALA A 99 16.33 -2.24 -6.14
N ILE A 100 17.03 -3.26 -6.65
CA ILE A 100 16.50 -4.16 -7.68
C ILE A 100 16.33 -5.55 -7.09
N LYS A 101 15.15 -6.16 -7.31
CA LYS A 101 14.89 -7.58 -7.13
C LYS A 101 14.46 -8.16 -8.47
N VAL A 102 14.90 -9.37 -8.79
CA VAL A 102 14.45 -10.06 -9.99
C VAL A 102 13.72 -11.36 -9.67
N THR A 103 12.63 -11.63 -10.39
CA THR A 103 11.99 -12.95 -10.41
C THR A 103 12.44 -13.69 -11.65
N TYR A 104 12.68 -14.99 -11.59
CA TYR A 104 13.10 -15.80 -12.73
C TYR A 104 12.51 -17.21 -12.66
N ALA A 105 12.53 -17.94 -13.76
CA ALA A 105 12.13 -19.34 -13.80
C ALA A 105 13.35 -20.24 -14.07
N GLU A 106 13.45 -21.37 -13.37
CA GLU A 106 14.46 -22.39 -13.62
C GLU A 106 13.84 -23.79 -13.46
N GLY A 107 13.84 -24.58 -14.52
CA GLY A 107 13.26 -25.92 -14.50
C GLY A 107 11.74 -25.94 -14.28
N GLY A 108 11.05 -24.86 -14.70
CA GLY A 108 9.60 -24.72 -14.52
C GLY A 108 9.16 -24.30 -13.10
N GLN A 109 10.08 -23.96 -12.21
CA GLN A 109 9.81 -23.36 -10.91
C GLN A 109 10.18 -21.87 -10.90
N TYR A 110 9.45 -21.07 -10.12
CA TYR A 110 9.71 -19.63 -9.99
C TYR A 110 10.56 -19.33 -8.77
N TYR A 111 11.53 -18.45 -8.95
CA TYR A 111 12.48 -18.02 -7.93
C TYR A 111 12.57 -16.50 -7.89
N GLU A 112 13.10 -15.98 -6.79
CA GLU A 112 13.41 -14.56 -6.61
C GLU A 112 14.82 -14.40 -6.05
N THR A 113 15.47 -13.30 -6.41
CA THR A 113 16.70 -12.86 -5.72
C THR A 113 16.38 -12.06 -4.47
N ASP A 114 17.36 -11.93 -3.59
CA ASP A 114 17.35 -10.86 -2.58
C ASP A 114 17.50 -9.48 -3.25
N TRP A 115 17.16 -8.42 -2.53
CA TRP A 115 17.34 -7.05 -3.02
C TRP A 115 18.83 -6.70 -3.18
N ALA A 116 19.22 -6.29 -4.38
CA ALA A 116 20.51 -5.65 -4.63
C ALA A 116 20.37 -4.13 -4.50
N LEU A 117 21.24 -3.51 -3.69
CA LEU A 117 21.14 -2.10 -3.31
C LEU A 117 22.37 -1.30 -3.76
N ASP A 118 22.14 -0.08 -4.26
CA ASP A 118 23.17 0.97 -4.31
C ASP A 118 23.06 1.81 -3.03
N ALA A 119 23.89 1.51 -2.03
CA ALA A 119 23.79 2.11 -0.71
C ALA A 119 24.01 3.63 -0.71
N ASP A 120 24.91 4.14 -1.55
CA ASP A 120 25.21 5.56 -1.64
C ASP A 120 24.04 6.31 -2.30
N SER A 121 23.47 5.74 -3.36
CA SER A 121 22.25 6.28 -3.98
C SER A 121 21.05 6.22 -3.02
N VAL A 122 20.87 5.13 -2.27
CA VAL A 122 19.83 5.02 -1.25
C VAL A 122 19.99 6.09 -0.18
N ALA A 123 21.22 6.34 0.29
CA ALA A 123 21.49 7.41 1.25
C ALA A 123 21.22 8.81 0.68
N THR A 124 21.46 9.01 -0.63
CA THR A 124 21.34 10.31 -1.31
C THR A 124 19.93 10.62 -1.81
N TYR A 125 19.17 9.62 -2.24
CA TYR A 125 17.86 9.81 -2.88
C TYR A 125 16.76 8.97 -2.23
N GLY A 126 17.02 8.25 -1.14
CA GLY A 126 16.08 7.32 -0.55
C GLY A 126 15.94 6.04 -1.38
N ARG A 127 15.42 4.98 -0.75
CA ARG A 127 15.24 3.67 -1.38
C ARG A 127 14.06 3.70 -2.36
N LYS A 128 14.33 3.36 -3.61
CA LYS A 128 13.34 3.21 -4.68
C LYS A 128 13.53 1.87 -5.37
N GLU A 129 12.50 1.06 -5.31
CA GLU A 129 12.51 -0.36 -5.63
C GLU A 129 11.94 -0.67 -7.01
N ALA A 130 12.53 -1.65 -7.68
CA ALA A 130 11.94 -2.27 -8.86
C ALA A 130 12.01 -3.80 -8.75
N LEU A 131 10.87 -4.45 -8.97
CA LEU A 131 10.74 -5.89 -9.12
C LEU A 131 10.64 -6.21 -10.61
N VAL A 132 11.65 -6.89 -11.16
CA VAL A 132 11.76 -7.15 -12.60
C VAL A 132 11.61 -8.64 -12.87
N SER A 133 10.64 -9.01 -13.71
CA SER A 133 10.48 -10.40 -14.13
C SER A 133 11.41 -10.75 -15.28
N LEU A 134 12.32 -11.66 -15.01
CA LEU A 134 13.14 -12.37 -15.97
C LEU A 134 12.43 -13.67 -16.38
N GLY A 135 12.73 -14.15 -17.59
CA GLY A 135 12.19 -15.42 -18.11
C GLY A 135 12.91 -16.64 -17.54
N GLU A 136 12.92 -17.73 -18.31
CA GLU A 136 13.68 -18.94 -17.99
C GLU A 136 15.19 -18.65 -18.05
N MET A 137 15.89 -18.80 -16.91
CA MET A 137 17.34 -18.67 -16.82
C MET A 137 17.90 -19.24 -15.50
N PRO A 138 19.18 -19.64 -15.46
CA PRO A 138 19.81 -20.08 -14.22
C PRO A 138 20.05 -18.92 -13.24
N ALA A 139 20.05 -19.24 -11.94
CA ALA A 139 20.22 -18.29 -10.84
C ALA A 139 21.43 -17.34 -10.98
N GLU A 140 22.58 -17.84 -11.44
CA GLU A 140 23.79 -17.02 -11.64
C GLU A 140 23.58 -15.93 -12.70
N LEU A 141 22.90 -16.27 -13.80
CA LEU A 141 22.61 -15.32 -14.88
C LEU A 141 21.59 -14.26 -14.43
N ALA A 142 20.57 -14.67 -13.67
CA ALA A 142 19.60 -13.75 -13.07
C ALA A 142 20.28 -12.72 -12.15
N THR A 143 21.22 -13.16 -11.32
CA THR A 143 22.01 -12.29 -10.44
C THR A 143 22.91 -11.33 -11.25
N GLY A 144 23.52 -11.80 -12.34
CA GLY A 144 24.26 -10.94 -13.27
C GLY A 144 23.40 -9.84 -13.90
N TRP A 145 22.18 -10.18 -14.36
CA TRP A 145 21.23 -9.21 -14.90
C TRP A 145 20.74 -8.20 -13.86
N GLN A 146 20.49 -8.65 -12.63
CA GLN A 146 20.13 -7.78 -11.51
C GLN A 146 21.20 -6.69 -11.31
N ALA A 147 22.49 -7.05 -11.33
CA ALA A 147 23.59 -6.09 -11.20
C ALA A 147 23.67 -5.10 -12.38
N VAL A 148 23.41 -5.56 -13.61
CA VAL A 148 23.35 -4.68 -14.79
C VAL A 148 22.21 -3.66 -14.67
N LEU A 149 21.02 -4.10 -14.26
CA LEU A 149 19.87 -3.23 -14.06
C LEU A 149 20.14 -2.19 -12.98
N LEU A 150 20.74 -2.60 -11.86
CA LEU A 150 21.12 -1.69 -10.78
C LEU A 150 22.16 -0.67 -11.26
N ALA A 151 23.17 -1.08 -12.02
CA ALA A 151 24.16 -0.15 -12.56
C ALA A 151 23.57 0.87 -13.56
N GLN A 152 22.50 0.51 -14.27
CA GLN A 152 21.85 1.38 -15.26
C GLN A 152 20.83 2.35 -14.65
N SER A 153 20.18 1.96 -13.55
CA SER A 153 19.04 2.70 -12.96
C SER A 153 19.27 3.14 -11.52
N GLY A 154 20.38 2.74 -10.92
CA GLY A 154 20.72 2.98 -9.51
C GLY A 154 20.92 4.45 -9.17
N ALA A 155 21.20 5.31 -10.13
CA ALA A 155 21.29 6.75 -9.95
C ALA A 155 20.46 7.49 -11.02
N PRO A 156 20.07 8.75 -10.77
CA PRO A 156 19.37 9.56 -11.77
C PRO A 156 20.20 9.70 -13.04
N VAL A 157 19.66 9.25 -14.17
CA VAL A 157 20.37 9.31 -15.45
C VAL A 157 20.11 10.67 -16.11
N PRO A 158 21.15 11.45 -16.42
CA PRO A 158 20.98 12.72 -17.09
C PRO A 158 20.55 12.52 -18.55
N THR A 159 19.59 13.32 -19.00
CA THR A 159 19.18 13.40 -20.40
C THR A 159 19.79 14.65 -21.03
N VAL A 160 20.25 14.54 -22.28
CA VAL A 160 20.81 15.67 -23.02
C VAL A 160 20.17 15.71 -24.39
N GLN A 161 19.57 16.86 -24.74
CA GLN A 161 19.00 17.06 -26.07
C GLN A 161 19.56 18.34 -26.70
N SER A 162 19.95 18.25 -27.97
CA SER A 162 20.27 19.41 -28.81
C SER A 162 18.99 19.91 -29.46
N LEU A 163 18.62 21.16 -29.19
CA LEU A 163 17.39 21.77 -29.68
C LEU A 163 17.54 22.38 -31.09
N GLY A 164 18.76 22.43 -31.63
CA GLY A 164 19.05 22.98 -32.96
C GLY A 164 18.82 24.50 -33.08
N GLY A 165 19.89 25.25 -33.39
CA GLY A 165 19.81 26.66 -33.80
C GLY A 165 20.00 27.72 -32.69
N GLY A 166 20.77 28.76 -33.03
CA GLY A 166 20.76 30.11 -32.45
C GLY A 166 21.23 30.28 -31.00
N GLY A 167 22.47 30.74 -30.79
CA GLY A 167 23.07 31.07 -29.48
C GLY A 167 22.47 32.30 -28.77
N GLY A 168 21.15 32.34 -28.58
CA GLY A 168 20.42 33.45 -27.96
C GLY A 168 19.31 33.06 -26.98
N SER A 169 19.05 31.76 -26.74
CA SER A 169 18.08 31.36 -25.73
C SER A 169 18.60 31.66 -24.33
N PRO A 170 17.78 32.28 -23.45
CA PRO A 170 18.18 32.58 -22.08
C PRO A 170 18.54 31.28 -21.33
N THR A 171 19.50 31.37 -20.41
CA THR A 171 19.78 30.26 -19.50
C THR A 171 18.68 30.24 -18.43
N GLU A 172 17.86 29.21 -18.43
CA GLU A 172 16.74 29.04 -17.49
C GLU A 172 16.64 27.58 -17.05
N ALA A 173 16.06 27.35 -15.87
CA ALA A 173 15.74 26.02 -15.38
C ALA A 173 14.25 25.92 -15.10
N THR A 174 13.70 24.72 -15.28
CA THR A 174 12.38 24.37 -14.77
C THR A 174 12.56 23.28 -13.72
N MET A 175 11.98 23.48 -12.55
CA MET A 175 11.93 22.49 -11.49
C MET A 175 10.53 21.90 -11.42
N HIS A 176 10.45 20.57 -11.40
CA HIS A 176 9.22 19.85 -11.15
C HIS A 176 9.30 19.19 -9.79
N LEU A 177 8.34 19.53 -8.93
CA LEU A 177 8.24 19.00 -7.58
C LEU A 177 7.00 18.09 -7.49
N ARG A 178 7.09 17.07 -6.65
CA ARG A 178 6.01 16.11 -6.37
C ARG A 178 5.72 16.07 -4.88
N GLY A 179 4.46 15.86 -4.52
CA GLY A 179 4.07 15.71 -3.13
C GLY A 179 4.63 14.45 -2.48
N TRP A 180 4.83 14.48 -1.17
CA TRP A 180 5.41 13.34 -0.42
C TRP A 180 4.58 12.06 -0.51
N TYR A 181 3.27 12.14 -0.76
CA TYR A 181 2.41 10.98 -0.94
C TYR A 181 2.90 10.05 -2.07
N ASP A 182 3.54 10.59 -3.11
CA ASP A 182 4.09 9.79 -4.20
C ASP A 182 5.23 8.87 -3.78
N THR A 183 5.91 9.18 -2.67
CA THR A 183 6.99 8.32 -2.17
C THR A 183 6.49 6.95 -1.69
N LEU A 184 5.18 6.81 -1.43
CA LEU A 184 4.57 5.51 -1.13
C LEU A 184 4.65 4.52 -2.30
N SER A 185 4.80 5.01 -3.56
CA SER A 185 4.94 4.11 -4.72
C SER A 185 6.38 3.63 -4.92
N TRP A 186 7.34 4.10 -4.10
CA TRP A 186 8.75 3.77 -4.28
C TRP A 186 9.13 2.43 -3.69
N ARG A 187 8.29 1.85 -2.84
CA ARG A 187 8.61 0.61 -2.13
C ARG A 187 7.46 -0.37 -2.16
N TYR A 188 7.81 -1.63 -2.38
CA TYR A 188 6.92 -2.75 -2.20
C TYR A 188 6.67 -3.00 -0.72
N TYR A 189 5.44 -3.35 -0.39
CA TYR A 189 5.03 -3.59 0.99
C TYR A 189 4.82 -5.08 1.22
N GLN A 190 5.56 -5.62 2.19
CA GLN A 190 5.41 -6.98 2.68
C GLN A 190 4.98 -6.93 4.14
N ASP A 191 3.99 -7.75 4.46
CA ASP A 191 3.57 -8.01 5.82
C ASP A 191 3.26 -9.50 5.93
N LEU A 192 3.98 -10.19 6.81
CA LEU A 192 3.80 -11.64 7.00
C LEU A 192 2.79 -11.94 8.12
N ARG A 193 2.21 -10.91 8.76
CA ARG A 193 1.18 -11.09 9.80
C ARG A 193 -0.16 -11.49 9.18
N GLY A 194 -1.01 -12.10 10.01
CA GLY A 194 -2.40 -12.36 9.67
C GLY A 194 -2.65 -13.56 8.75
N GLN A 195 -1.60 -14.25 8.29
CA GLN A 195 -1.75 -15.47 7.50
C GLN A 195 -0.60 -16.44 7.77
N GLU A 196 -0.95 -17.68 8.06
CA GLU A 196 -0.04 -18.84 8.06
C GLU A 196 -0.80 -20.01 7.43
N ALA A 197 -0.26 -20.64 6.38
CA ALA A 197 -1.02 -21.65 5.65
C ALA A 197 -0.12 -22.68 4.95
N ASN A 198 -0.67 -23.87 4.78
CA ASN A 198 -0.21 -24.86 3.81
C ASN A 198 -1.35 -25.12 2.81
N LEU A 199 -1.13 -24.77 1.53
CA LEU A 199 -2.13 -24.95 0.47
C LEU A 199 -1.94 -26.27 -0.30
N GLY A 200 -0.84 -26.98 -0.05
CA GLY A 200 -0.50 -28.27 -0.65
C GLY A 200 -0.07 -28.20 -2.12
N ALA A 201 0.87 -29.07 -2.51
CA ALA A 201 1.27 -29.27 -3.90
C ALA A 201 0.66 -30.55 -4.51
N SER A 202 0.30 -31.53 -3.66
CA SER A 202 -0.34 -32.79 -4.04
C SER A 202 -1.28 -33.25 -2.93
N ASN A 203 -2.58 -33.38 -3.22
CA ASN A 203 -3.60 -33.47 -2.18
C ASN A 203 -4.23 -34.87 -2.13
N MET A 204 -4.39 -35.41 -0.91
CA MET A 204 -5.08 -36.67 -0.65
C MET A 204 -6.05 -36.51 0.54
N GLY A 205 -7.23 -37.13 0.48
CA GLY A 205 -8.12 -37.23 1.65
C GLY A 205 -7.66 -38.33 2.60
N HIS A 206 -7.21 -37.96 3.79
CA HIS A 206 -6.85 -38.89 4.86
C HIS A 206 -8.06 -39.16 5.77
N ALA A 207 -8.36 -40.44 6.03
CA ALA A 207 -9.48 -40.82 6.88
C ALA A 207 -9.25 -40.39 8.33
N LEU A 208 -10.32 -39.92 8.97
CA LEU A 208 -10.39 -39.57 10.38
C LEU A 208 -11.60 -40.27 11.00
N GLY A 209 -11.35 -41.28 11.84
CA GLY A 209 -12.39 -41.98 12.58
C GLY A 209 -13.16 -43.05 11.79
N GLU A 210 -12.59 -43.64 10.73
CA GLU A 210 -13.14 -44.75 9.92
C GLU A 210 -13.13 -46.12 10.65
N GLY A 211 -12.73 -46.21 11.93
CA GLY A 211 -12.71 -47.49 12.65
C GLY A 211 -11.58 -47.57 13.68
N THR A 212 -10.88 -48.70 13.80
CA THR A 212 -9.86 -48.92 14.86
C THR A 212 -8.51 -48.22 14.63
N GLY A 213 -8.42 -47.32 13.65
CA GLY A 213 -7.18 -46.61 13.32
C GLY A 213 -7.44 -45.14 13.04
N ILE A 214 -6.66 -44.28 13.67
CA ILE A 214 -6.64 -42.80 13.54
C ILE A 214 -7.86 -42.10 14.15
N THR A 215 -7.68 -41.54 15.34
CA THR A 215 -8.70 -40.76 16.06
C THR A 215 -8.46 -39.25 16.01
N ARG A 216 -7.22 -38.84 15.71
CA ARG A 216 -6.85 -37.43 15.57
C ARG A 216 -5.84 -37.26 14.45
N LEU A 217 -5.89 -36.12 13.79
CA LEU A 217 -4.83 -35.61 12.94
C LEU A 217 -4.30 -34.34 13.56
N ALA A 218 -3.03 -34.02 13.37
CA ALA A 218 -2.47 -32.78 13.86
C ALA A 218 -1.43 -32.22 12.90
N GLN A 219 -1.27 -30.90 12.90
CA GLN A 219 -0.22 -30.19 12.18
C GLN A 219 0.41 -29.19 13.13
N SER A 220 1.73 -29.28 13.33
CA SER A 220 2.44 -28.19 13.98
C SER A 220 2.66 -27.04 13.00
N PHE A 221 2.70 -25.82 13.52
CA PHE A 221 3.01 -24.62 12.75
C PHE A 221 3.71 -23.57 13.62
N GLN A 222 4.49 -22.74 12.97
CA GLN A 222 5.02 -21.49 13.50
C GLN A 222 4.68 -20.37 12.54
N ILE A 223 4.29 -19.21 13.08
CA ILE A 223 4.02 -18.04 12.23
C ILE A 223 5.30 -17.57 11.54
N ALA A 224 5.21 -17.25 10.25
CA ALA A 224 6.33 -16.68 9.49
C ALA A 224 6.70 -15.25 9.92
N ALA A 225 5.74 -14.50 10.48
CA ALA A 225 5.95 -13.13 10.93
C ALA A 225 6.99 -13.04 12.06
N SER A 226 7.82 -12.00 12.02
CA SER A 226 8.78 -11.67 13.09
C SER A 226 8.13 -10.99 14.32
N THR A 227 6.85 -10.65 14.22
CA THR A 227 6.06 -10.02 15.27
C THR A 227 4.78 -10.79 15.51
N ALA A 228 4.28 -10.73 16.75
CA ALA A 228 3.07 -11.42 17.14
C ALA A 228 1.83 -10.84 16.44
N TRP A 229 0.86 -11.71 16.15
CA TRP A 229 -0.47 -11.32 15.66
C TRP A 229 -1.53 -12.26 16.20
N SER A 230 -2.79 -11.84 16.19
CA SER A 230 -3.89 -12.63 16.73
C SER A 230 -4.63 -13.36 15.61
N ALA A 231 -4.71 -14.68 15.70
CA ALA A 231 -5.55 -15.49 14.83
C ALA A 231 -7.02 -15.30 15.18
N SER A 232 -7.84 -15.00 14.18
CA SER A 232 -9.30 -14.86 14.28
C SER A 232 -10.04 -16.04 13.65
N SER A 233 -9.41 -16.75 12.72
CA SER A 233 -9.98 -17.96 12.13
C SER A 233 -8.91 -19.00 11.81
N VAL A 234 -9.36 -20.25 11.76
CA VAL A 234 -8.59 -21.41 11.32
C VAL A 234 -9.41 -22.16 10.29
N ALA A 235 -8.76 -22.79 9.32
CA ALA A 235 -9.42 -23.50 8.26
C ALA A 235 -8.66 -24.77 7.88
N ILE A 236 -9.42 -25.78 7.47
CA ILE A 236 -8.92 -27.05 6.91
C ILE A 236 -9.76 -27.40 5.70
N VAL A 237 -9.26 -28.29 4.83
CA VAL A 237 -10.10 -28.86 3.76
C VAL A 237 -10.64 -30.20 4.25
N ALA A 238 -11.96 -30.31 4.36
CA ALA A 238 -12.62 -31.50 4.90
C ALA A 238 -13.87 -31.88 4.11
N GLN A 239 -14.30 -33.13 4.29
CA GLN A 239 -15.56 -33.66 3.76
C GLN A 239 -16.12 -34.71 4.72
N GLN A 240 -17.43 -34.90 4.68
CA GLN A 240 -18.05 -36.09 5.26
C GLN A 240 -17.99 -37.26 4.27
N VAL A 241 -17.92 -38.47 4.81
CA VAL A 241 -18.13 -39.72 4.08
C VAL A 241 -19.50 -40.25 4.43
N THR A 242 -20.33 -40.43 3.39
CA THR A 242 -21.69 -40.91 3.51
C THR A 242 -21.81 -42.31 2.93
N ASP A 243 -22.86 -43.03 3.31
CA ASP A 243 -23.26 -44.24 2.59
C ASP A 243 -23.97 -43.92 1.25
N ALA A 244 -24.45 -44.97 0.58
CA ALA A 244 -25.13 -44.88 -0.71
C ALA A 244 -26.47 -44.12 -0.65
N ASP A 245 -27.09 -44.04 0.54
CA ASP A 245 -28.35 -43.33 0.77
C ASP A 245 -28.11 -41.86 1.17
N GLY A 246 -26.84 -41.44 1.25
CA GLY A 246 -26.45 -40.08 1.62
C GLY A 246 -26.48 -39.83 3.13
N VAL A 247 -26.55 -40.87 3.94
CA VAL A 247 -26.45 -40.75 5.41
C VAL A 247 -24.98 -40.57 5.79
N GLY A 248 -24.68 -39.56 6.60
CA GLY A 248 -23.34 -39.21 7.04
C GLY A 248 -23.18 -39.17 8.55
N PRO A 249 -22.01 -38.73 9.05
CA PRO A 249 -21.74 -38.58 10.47
C PRO A 249 -22.72 -37.61 11.13
N THR A 250 -23.31 -38.01 12.26
CA THR A 250 -24.21 -37.17 13.06
C THR A 250 -23.50 -36.42 14.18
N ASP A 251 -22.20 -36.65 14.35
CA ASP A 251 -21.37 -36.00 15.35
C ASP A 251 -20.71 -34.72 14.80
N LEU A 252 -19.79 -34.15 15.57
CA LEU A 252 -19.07 -32.93 15.20
C LEU A 252 -17.66 -33.28 14.74
N LEU A 253 -17.20 -32.58 13.69
CA LEU A 253 -15.79 -32.41 13.42
C LEU A 253 -15.27 -31.29 14.32
N VAL A 254 -14.26 -31.59 15.14
CA VAL A 254 -13.69 -30.69 16.15
C VAL A 254 -12.28 -30.31 15.74
N LEU A 255 -12.00 -29.01 15.79
CA LEU A 255 -10.70 -28.42 15.48
C LEU A 255 -10.20 -27.66 16.70
N GLU A 256 -9.00 -27.98 17.15
CA GLU A 256 -8.38 -27.41 18.33
C GLU A 256 -7.03 -26.80 17.98
N VAL A 257 -6.76 -25.61 18.50
CA VAL A 257 -5.41 -25.04 18.51
C VAL A 257 -4.81 -25.35 19.87
N CYS A 258 -3.68 -26.05 19.91
CA CYS A 258 -2.99 -26.47 21.12
C CYS A 258 -1.60 -25.83 21.22
N ALA A 259 -1.14 -25.64 22.45
CA ALA A 259 0.27 -25.36 22.72
C ALA A 259 1.12 -26.60 22.44
N ASP A 260 2.40 -26.41 22.12
CA ASP A 260 3.35 -27.50 22.04
C ASP A 260 3.59 -28.16 23.40
N ASN A 261 3.68 -29.49 23.40
CA ASN A 261 4.13 -30.29 24.53
C ASN A 261 5.18 -31.30 24.05
N ALA A 262 6.44 -30.86 24.04
CA ALA A 262 7.59 -31.66 23.65
C ALA A 262 7.47 -32.22 22.22
N GLY A 263 7.03 -31.39 21.28
CA GLY A 263 6.89 -31.77 19.88
C GLY A 263 5.62 -32.56 19.58
N ALA A 264 4.56 -32.45 20.39
CA ALA A 264 3.24 -32.99 20.13
C ALA A 264 2.14 -32.04 20.65
N PRO A 265 0.88 -32.17 20.20
CA PRO A 265 -0.23 -31.38 20.72
C PRO A 265 -0.39 -31.50 22.23
N GLY A 266 -0.37 -30.36 22.93
CA GLY A 266 -0.47 -30.24 24.38
C GLY A 266 -1.79 -29.61 24.84
N THR A 267 -1.68 -28.55 25.65
CA THR A 267 -2.84 -27.85 26.22
C THR A 267 -3.66 -27.16 25.13
N VAL A 268 -4.98 -27.35 25.12
CA VAL A 268 -5.89 -26.68 24.19
C VAL A 268 -5.97 -25.18 24.52
N LEU A 269 -5.70 -24.34 23.53
CA LEU A 269 -5.75 -22.88 23.60
C LEU A 269 -7.06 -22.33 23.01
N ALA A 270 -7.56 -22.97 21.96
CA ALA A 270 -8.84 -22.63 21.33
C ALA A 270 -9.49 -23.90 20.75
N THR A 271 -10.83 -23.93 20.72
CA THR A 271 -11.60 -25.05 20.17
C THR A 271 -12.80 -24.53 19.40
N VAL A 272 -13.05 -25.13 18.24
CA VAL A 272 -14.17 -24.85 17.34
C VAL A 272 -14.67 -26.16 16.74
N SER A 273 -15.93 -26.18 16.30
CA SER A 273 -16.51 -27.41 15.73
C SER A 273 -17.58 -27.10 14.69
N VAL A 274 -17.84 -28.08 13.82
CA VAL A 274 -18.91 -28.05 12.82
C VAL A 274 -19.63 -29.39 12.82
N ALA A 275 -20.95 -29.37 12.63
CA ALA A 275 -21.73 -30.60 12.48
C ALA A 275 -21.33 -31.32 11.19
N GLY A 276 -21.15 -32.65 11.25
CA GLY A 276 -20.77 -33.43 10.07
C GLY A 276 -21.74 -33.28 8.91
N SER A 277 -23.04 -33.15 9.22
CA SER A 277 -24.10 -32.89 8.24
C SER A 277 -23.99 -31.54 7.51
N ALA A 278 -23.19 -30.59 8.02
CA ALA A 278 -22.94 -29.32 7.36
C ALA A 278 -21.77 -29.38 6.36
N LEU A 279 -20.97 -30.45 6.39
CA LEU A 279 -19.89 -30.66 5.42
C LEU A 279 -20.43 -31.21 4.10
N GLY A 280 -19.76 -30.89 2.99
CA GLY A 280 -20.02 -31.54 1.71
C GLY A 280 -19.47 -32.97 1.66
N THR A 281 -19.91 -33.74 0.66
CA THR A 281 -19.32 -35.05 0.30
C THR A 281 -18.09 -34.94 -0.60
N SER A 282 -17.80 -33.73 -1.07
CA SER A 282 -16.58 -33.37 -1.82
C SER A 282 -15.68 -32.50 -0.95
N PRO A 283 -14.35 -32.57 -1.12
CA PRO A 283 -13.42 -31.83 -0.28
C PRO A 283 -13.57 -30.33 -0.54
N ALA A 284 -13.82 -29.58 0.53
CA ALA A 284 -13.96 -28.11 0.47
C ALA A 284 -13.30 -27.46 1.68
N TRP A 285 -12.87 -26.20 1.53
CA TRP A 285 -12.39 -25.38 2.63
C TRP A 285 -13.51 -25.18 3.65
N GLN A 286 -13.22 -25.52 4.90
CA GLN A 286 -14.05 -25.22 6.05
C GLN A 286 -13.30 -24.22 6.92
N GLU A 287 -13.78 -22.99 6.95
CA GLU A 287 -13.29 -21.94 7.85
C GLU A 287 -14.08 -21.94 9.16
N PHE A 288 -13.38 -21.70 10.26
CA PHE A 288 -13.91 -21.62 11.61
C PHE A 288 -13.44 -20.34 12.28
N THR A 289 -14.37 -19.50 12.70
CA THR A 289 -14.07 -18.30 13.48
C THR A 289 -13.79 -18.67 14.93
N LEU A 290 -12.65 -18.23 15.46
CA LEU A 290 -12.30 -18.40 16.87
C LEU A 290 -13.15 -17.43 17.73
N PRO A 291 -13.79 -17.90 18.82
CA PRO A 291 -14.60 -17.03 19.68
C PRO A 291 -13.82 -15.88 20.31
N THR A 292 -12.55 -16.14 20.62
CA THR A 292 -11.60 -15.15 21.14
C THR A 292 -10.37 -15.21 20.24
N PRO A 293 -9.90 -14.08 19.67
CA PRO A 293 -8.67 -14.06 18.89
C PRO A 293 -7.48 -14.61 19.69
N LEU A 294 -6.76 -15.55 19.12
CA LEU A 294 -5.63 -16.22 19.77
C LEU A 294 -4.32 -15.53 19.41
N ALA A 295 -3.63 -14.96 20.39
CA ALA A 295 -2.32 -14.34 20.17
C ALA A 295 -1.26 -15.41 19.84
N LEU A 296 -0.70 -15.34 18.63
CA LEU A 296 0.38 -16.19 18.16
C LEU A 296 1.71 -15.45 18.26
N GLN A 297 2.71 -16.09 18.85
CA GLN A 297 4.05 -15.54 19.05
C GLN A 297 5.02 -16.08 18.00
N PRO A 298 5.98 -15.25 17.53
CA PRO A 298 7.04 -15.72 16.65
C PRO A 298 7.88 -16.80 17.34
N ALA A 299 8.47 -17.71 16.55
CA ALA A 299 9.31 -18.82 17.02
C ALA A 299 8.66 -19.70 18.11
N THR A 300 7.33 -19.71 18.20
CA THR A 300 6.56 -20.56 19.11
C THR A 300 5.79 -21.59 18.30
N THR A 301 5.94 -22.87 18.65
CA THR A 301 5.22 -23.97 18.01
C THR A 301 3.81 -24.07 18.56
N TYR A 302 2.84 -24.07 17.66
CA TYR A 302 1.44 -24.35 17.93
C TYR A 302 1.02 -25.60 17.15
N TRP A 303 -0.05 -26.24 17.58
CA TRP A 303 -0.61 -27.42 16.92
C TRP A 303 -2.06 -27.17 16.52
N LEU A 304 -2.40 -27.49 15.29
CA LEU A 304 -3.78 -27.60 14.83
C LEU A 304 -4.18 -29.07 14.87
N GLN A 305 -5.04 -29.46 15.81
CA GLN A 305 -5.53 -30.82 16.00
C GLN A 305 -6.96 -30.96 15.47
N VAL A 306 -7.19 -31.95 14.61
CA VAL A 306 -8.52 -32.32 14.10
C VAL A 306 -8.95 -33.64 14.73
N SER A 307 -10.18 -33.70 15.24
CA SER A 307 -10.77 -34.92 15.81
C SER A 307 -12.27 -34.97 15.53
N ARG A 308 -12.91 -36.10 15.85
CA ARG A 308 -14.38 -36.22 15.85
C ARG A 308 -14.88 -36.27 17.30
N SER A 309 -16.08 -35.74 17.55
CA SER A 309 -16.65 -35.73 18.91
C SER A 309 -17.31 -37.07 19.30
N GLY A 310 -17.71 -37.88 18.32
CA GLY A 310 -18.32 -39.19 18.53
C GLY A 310 -17.32 -40.35 18.52
N ALA A 311 -17.84 -41.56 18.66
CA ALA A 311 -17.04 -42.77 18.50
C ALA A 311 -16.64 -42.98 17.04
N ASN A 312 -15.55 -43.71 16.81
CA ASN A 312 -15.16 -44.10 15.46
C ASN A 312 -16.23 -44.98 14.80
N ASP A 313 -16.42 -44.80 13.50
CA ASP A 313 -17.47 -45.44 12.71
C ASP A 313 -16.92 -45.75 11.32
N ALA A 314 -17.04 -47.01 10.90
CA ALA A 314 -16.48 -47.50 9.65
C ALA A 314 -17.28 -47.15 8.40
N THR A 315 -18.49 -46.62 8.57
CA THR A 315 -19.37 -46.18 7.49
C THR A 315 -19.45 -44.66 7.45
N TYR A 316 -19.59 -44.02 8.61
CA TYR A 316 -19.84 -42.59 8.75
C TYR A 316 -18.67 -41.87 9.42
N TYR A 317 -17.72 -41.41 8.60
CA TYR A 317 -16.49 -40.76 9.07
C TYR A 317 -16.14 -39.51 8.27
N TYR A 318 -15.02 -38.87 8.60
CA TYR A 318 -14.55 -37.66 7.93
C TYR A 318 -13.28 -37.92 7.12
N ARG A 319 -13.08 -37.17 6.04
CA ARG A 319 -11.77 -37.08 5.37
C ARG A 319 -11.25 -35.66 5.45
N VAL A 320 -10.00 -35.52 5.86
CA VAL A 320 -9.29 -34.24 5.90
C VAL A 320 -8.20 -34.30 4.84
N GLN A 321 -8.05 -33.25 4.04
CA GLN A 321 -7.02 -33.23 3.01
C GLN A 321 -5.64 -33.01 3.63
N VAL A 322 -4.68 -33.74 3.07
CA VAL A 322 -3.27 -33.69 3.43
C VAL A 322 -2.45 -33.44 2.18
N ASP A 323 -1.37 -32.70 2.33
CA ASP A 323 -0.34 -32.53 1.32
C ASP A 323 0.63 -33.72 1.40
N THR A 324 0.63 -34.56 0.38
CA THR A 324 1.47 -35.77 0.33
C THR A 324 2.94 -35.48 0.01
N SER A 325 3.27 -34.23 -0.33
CA SER A 325 4.66 -33.83 -0.59
C SER A 325 5.40 -33.40 0.67
N GLY A 326 4.67 -33.08 1.75
CA GLY A 326 5.24 -32.52 2.98
C GLY A 326 5.94 -31.19 2.74
N SER A 327 5.30 -30.31 1.97
CA SER A 327 5.92 -29.05 1.51
C SER A 327 5.93 -27.95 2.58
N TYR A 328 5.29 -28.16 3.73
CA TYR A 328 5.18 -27.12 4.76
C TYR A 328 6.48 -27.03 5.60
N PRO A 329 7.22 -25.92 5.55
CA PRO A 329 8.59 -25.88 6.07
C PRO A 329 8.69 -25.60 7.59
N ARG A 330 7.59 -25.18 8.24
CA ARG A 330 7.58 -24.67 9.63
C ARG A 330 6.81 -25.57 10.59
N GLY A 331 6.76 -26.87 10.29
CA GLY A 331 6.06 -27.82 11.14
C GLY A 331 6.14 -29.24 10.60
N ALA A 332 5.33 -30.09 11.20
CA ALA A 332 5.19 -31.50 10.90
C ALA A 332 3.75 -31.95 11.14
N GLY A 333 3.23 -32.75 10.21
CA GLY A 333 1.95 -33.43 10.34
C GLY A 333 2.04 -34.74 11.12
N PHE A 334 1.13 -34.97 12.06
CA PHE A 334 0.97 -36.23 12.80
C PHE A 334 -0.43 -36.81 12.73
N ARG A 335 -0.52 -38.12 13.02
CA ARG A 335 -1.76 -38.86 13.26
C ARG A 335 -1.71 -39.58 14.60
N TYR A 336 -2.81 -39.55 15.33
CA TYR A 336 -2.93 -40.23 16.62
C TYR A 336 -3.63 -41.57 16.46
N GLN A 337 -2.92 -42.65 16.76
CA GLN A 337 -3.41 -44.02 16.65
C GLN A 337 -2.85 -44.85 17.81
N THR A 338 -3.68 -45.71 18.42
CA THR A 338 -3.22 -46.62 19.50
C THR A 338 -2.45 -45.88 20.60
N ASP A 339 -3.05 -44.79 21.09
CA ASP A 339 -2.53 -43.91 22.14
C ASP A 339 -1.16 -43.27 21.87
N THR A 340 -0.71 -43.26 20.61
CA THR A 340 0.60 -42.74 20.19
C THR A 340 0.47 -41.82 18.98
N TRP A 341 1.29 -40.77 18.94
CA TRP A 341 1.47 -39.93 17.75
C TRP A 341 2.48 -40.57 16.79
N TYR A 342 2.11 -40.67 15.53
CA TYR A 342 2.97 -41.10 14.43
C TYR A 342 3.01 -40.00 13.37
N ASP A 343 4.03 -40.03 12.51
CA ASP A 343 4.07 -39.22 11.28
C ASP A 343 2.76 -39.40 10.50
N LEU A 344 2.18 -38.28 10.07
CA LEU A 344 0.95 -38.27 9.29
C LEU A 344 1.13 -39.11 8.02
N LEU A 345 2.19 -38.78 7.28
CA LEU A 345 2.74 -39.51 6.15
C LEU A 345 4.27 -39.28 6.13
N ALA A 346 5.01 -40.09 5.38
CA ALA A 346 6.45 -39.96 5.20
C ALA A 346 6.79 -39.65 3.72
N PRO A 347 6.70 -38.38 3.26
CA PRO A 347 6.34 -37.16 3.98
C PRO A 347 4.84 -36.81 3.90
N GLY A 348 4.33 -35.95 4.79
CA GLY A 348 3.06 -35.25 4.57
C GLY A 348 2.55 -34.39 5.72
N ASP A 349 1.81 -33.35 5.35
CA ASP A 349 1.30 -32.29 6.22
C ASP A 349 -0.21 -32.12 6.04
N LEU A 350 -0.91 -31.53 7.00
CA LEU A 350 -2.29 -31.09 6.77
C LEU A 350 -2.32 -29.91 5.80
N ILE A 351 -3.39 -29.83 5.01
CA ILE A 351 -3.75 -28.61 4.30
C ILE A 351 -4.57 -27.75 5.26
N PHE A 352 -4.04 -26.57 5.59
CA PHE A 352 -4.62 -25.69 6.60
C PHE A 352 -4.36 -24.22 6.29
N ALA A 353 -5.15 -23.36 6.92
CA ALA A 353 -4.89 -21.94 6.98
C ALA A 353 -5.24 -21.41 8.38
N VAL A 354 -4.43 -20.50 8.89
CA VAL A 354 -4.67 -19.70 10.08
C VAL A 354 -4.66 -18.26 9.64
N GLN A 355 -5.73 -17.54 9.93
CA GLN A 355 -5.91 -16.16 9.51
C GLN A 355 -6.17 -15.26 10.71
N GLY A 356 -5.64 -14.05 10.61
CA GLY A 356 -5.82 -12.97 11.57
C GLY A 356 -6.24 -11.71 10.84
N THR A 357 -6.98 -10.87 11.52
CA THR A 357 -7.41 -9.59 10.97
C THR A 357 -6.82 -8.43 11.75
N LEU A 358 -6.66 -7.31 11.05
CA LEU A 358 -6.22 -6.04 11.59
C LEU A 358 -7.09 -4.94 11.02
N GLU A 359 -7.27 -3.88 11.79
CA GLU A 359 -8.05 -2.72 11.37
C GLU A 359 -7.38 -2.05 10.13
N THR A 360 -8.17 -1.66 9.13
CA THR A 360 -7.60 -1.25 7.83
C THR A 360 -6.82 0.07 7.89
N THR A 361 -7.16 1.01 8.76
CA THR A 361 -6.35 2.23 8.97
C THR A 361 -5.07 1.96 9.77
N GLN A 362 -5.05 0.97 10.64
CA GLN A 362 -3.81 0.48 11.26
C GLN A 362 -2.90 -0.17 10.22
N GLN A 363 -3.46 -0.94 9.27
CA GLN A 363 -2.69 -1.44 8.12
C GLN A 363 -2.11 -0.29 7.28
N VAL A 364 -2.85 0.80 7.07
CA VAL A 364 -2.31 2.01 6.41
C VAL A 364 -1.14 2.60 7.21
N ALA A 365 -1.25 2.71 8.53
CA ALA A 365 -0.16 3.20 9.37
C ALA A 365 1.09 2.32 9.27
N ASP A 366 0.92 0.99 9.26
CA ASP A 366 2.01 0.03 9.12
C ASP A 366 2.65 0.11 7.72
N CYS A 367 1.87 0.33 6.66
CA CYS A 367 2.38 0.59 5.30
C CYS A 367 3.23 1.86 5.24
N VAL A 368 2.75 2.96 5.83
CA VAL A 368 3.47 4.24 5.84
C VAL A 368 4.76 4.13 6.67
N ALA A 369 4.71 3.45 7.81
CA ALA A 369 5.89 3.20 8.64
C ALA A 369 6.95 2.39 7.88
N ALA A 370 6.52 1.36 7.13
CA ALA A 370 7.41 0.59 6.28
C ALA A 370 8.01 1.43 5.14
N ALA A 371 7.29 2.42 4.60
CA ALA A 371 7.80 3.31 3.55
C ALA A 371 8.72 4.43 4.08
N GLY A 372 8.60 4.81 5.35
CA GLY A 372 9.19 6.02 5.96
C GLY A 372 10.68 6.01 6.29
N GLU A 373 11.52 5.25 5.59
CA GLU A 373 12.97 5.15 5.88
C GLU A 373 13.69 6.51 5.92
N PRO A 374 14.80 6.63 6.68
CA PRO A 374 15.62 7.84 6.74
C PRO A 374 16.14 8.20 5.35
N GLY A 375 15.65 9.31 4.82
CA GLY A 375 16.19 9.98 3.64
C GLY A 375 17.10 11.14 4.03
N PRO A 376 17.73 11.79 3.03
CA PRO A 376 18.69 12.88 3.22
C PRO A 376 18.16 14.00 4.13
N SER A 377 16.85 14.27 4.11
CA SER A 377 16.15 15.31 4.88
C SER A 377 15.39 14.80 6.14
N GLY A 378 15.79 13.65 6.70
CA GLY A 378 15.17 13.07 7.90
C GLY A 378 13.92 12.22 7.62
N GLY A 379 13.93 11.47 6.51
CA GLY A 379 12.82 10.59 6.11
C GLY A 379 11.89 11.20 5.06
N ARG A 380 11.23 10.34 4.26
CA ARG A 380 10.25 10.77 3.23
C ARG A 380 8.91 11.16 3.85
N LEU A 381 8.29 10.22 4.57
CA LEU A 381 7.14 10.47 5.44
C LEU A 381 7.57 10.26 6.90
N ALA A 382 7.09 11.12 7.79
CA ALA A 382 7.37 11.05 9.23
C ALA A 382 6.53 9.97 9.95
N GLY A 383 5.47 9.48 9.30
CA GLY A 383 4.55 8.47 9.82
C GLY A 383 3.13 8.72 9.37
N ALA A 384 2.18 7.99 9.96
CA ALA A 384 0.74 8.20 9.75
C ALA A 384 0.08 8.73 11.03
N ARG A 385 -0.98 9.53 10.86
CA ARG A 385 -1.89 9.94 11.93
C ARG A 385 -3.30 9.53 11.56
N ILE A 386 -3.88 8.61 12.33
CA ILE A 386 -5.24 8.15 12.12
C ILE A 386 -6.18 9.09 12.88
N LEU A 387 -6.86 9.98 12.16
CA LEU A 387 -7.83 10.92 12.73
C LEU A 387 -9.20 10.24 12.89
N ASP A 388 -9.58 9.42 11.91
CA ASP A 388 -10.78 8.59 11.96
C ASP A 388 -10.40 7.13 11.67
N ALA A 389 -10.63 6.24 12.64
CA ALA A 389 -10.48 4.80 12.42
C ALA A 389 -11.59 4.29 11.47
N SER A 390 -11.26 3.34 10.59
CA SER A 390 -12.26 2.75 9.69
C SER A 390 -13.28 1.89 10.43
N GLY A 391 -12.86 1.22 11.51
CA GLY A 391 -13.63 0.15 12.15
C GLY A 391 -13.79 -1.11 11.30
N ALA A 392 -13.26 -1.13 10.07
CA ALA A 392 -13.24 -2.28 9.19
C ALA A 392 -12.00 -3.13 9.48
N GLN A 393 -12.13 -4.45 9.34
CA GLN A 393 -11.08 -5.43 9.59
C GLN A 393 -10.77 -6.18 8.30
N SER A 394 -9.49 -6.42 8.02
CA SER A 394 -9.08 -7.29 6.92
C SER A 394 -7.78 -8.02 7.26
N VAL A 395 -7.39 -8.99 6.43
CA VAL A 395 -6.12 -9.71 6.61
C VAL A 395 -4.95 -8.77 6.25
N PRO A 396 -3.99 -8.53 7.17
CA PRO A 396 -2.85 -7.65 6.91
C PRO A 396 -1.80 -8.25 5.97
N TYR A 397 -1.80 -9.58 5.75
CA TYR A 397 -0.80 -10.27 4.94
C TYR A 397 -0.63 -9.65 3.55
N ARG A 398 0.61 -9.30 3.20
CA ARG A 398 1.02 -8.83 1.87
C ARG A 398 2.30 -9.54 1.48
N ASP A 399 2.35 -10.04 0.25
CA ASP A 399 3.43 -10.89 -0.23
C ASP A 399 4.71 -10.12 -0.63
N GLY A 400 4.66 -8.79 -0.69
CA GLY A 400 5.77 -7.95 -1.13
C GLY A 400 5.79 -7.65 -2.63
N ARG A 401 4.69 -7.86 -3.36
CA ARG A 401 4.60 -7.58 -4.81
C ARG A 401 3.79 -6.33 -5.18
N THR A 402 3.15 -5.71 -4.19
CA THR A 402 2.34 -4.50 -4.38
C THR A 402 3.03 -3.31 -3.71
N THR A 403 2.97 -2.13 -4.33
CA THR A 403 3.59 -0.94 -3.73
C THR A 403 2.82 -0.48 -2.48
N SER A 404 3.50 0.22 -1.58
CA SER A 404 2.85 0.76 -0.37
C SER A 404 1.70 1.69 -0.75
N ARG A 405 1.84 2.46 -1.84
CA ARG A 405 0.77 3.31 -2.38
C ARG A 405 -0.45 2.51 -2.79
N ASP A 406 -0.28 1.46 -3.59
CA ASP A 406 -1.40 0.66 -4.09
C ASP A 406 -2.13 -0.03 -2.93
N VAL A 407 -1.39 -0.52 -1.92
CA VAL A 407 -2.01 -1.08 -0.70
C VAL A 407 -2.78 -0.02 0.07
N VAL A 408 -2.21 1.17 0.29
CA VAL A 408 -2.87 2.27 0.98
C VAL A 408 -4.12 2.74 0.23
N GLU A 409 -4.05 2.87 -1.10
CA GLU A 409 -5.19 3.26 -1.93
C GLU A 409 -6.31 2.21 -1.85
N ALA A 410 -6.00 0.91 -1.97
CA ALA A 410 -6.98 -0.16 -1.82
C ALA A 410 -7.65 -0.19 -0.43
N LEU A 411 -6.89 0.07 0.64
CA LEU A 411 -7.42 0.13 2.00
C LEU A 411 -8.33 1.35 2.21
N LEU A 412 -8.01 2.49 1.60
CA LEU A 412 -8.81 3.70 1.69
C LEU A 412 -10.08 3.62 0.83
N GLU A 413 -10.01 2.95 -0.32
CA GLU A 413 -11.16 2.63 -1.18
C GLU A 413 -12.18 1.71 -0.48
N ALA A 414 -11.72 0.77 0.35
CA ALA A 414 -12.61 -0.06 1.16
C ALA A 414 -13.48 0.77 2.13
N GLY A 415 -13.00 1.95 2.53
CA GLY A 415 -13.72 2.88 3.39
C GLY A 415 -13.87 2.39 4.84
N THR A 416 -14.86 2.95 5.52
CA THR A 416 -15.19 2.60 6.91
C THR A 416 -16.23 1.48 6.98
N ALA A 417 -16.31 0.77 8.11
CA ALA A 417 -17.37 -0.21 8.37
C ALA A 417 -18.79 0.40 8.30
N ALA A 418 -18.91 1.73 8.44
CA ALA A 418 -20.16 2.48 8.27
C ALA A 418 -20.43 2.92 6.82
N GLY A 419 -19.61 2.50 5.84
CA GLY A 419 -19.78 2.84 4.43
C GLY A 419 -19.38 4.28 4.06
N ARG A 420 -18.66 5.00 4.93
CA ARG A 420 -18.05 6.30 4.59
C ARG A 420 -16.73 6.10 3.84
N ARG A 421 -16.47 6.94 2.84
CA ARG A 421 -15.18 7.03 2.16
C ARG A 421 -14.10 7.52 3.12
N LEU A 422 -12.92 6.91 3.04
CA LEU A 422 -11.70 7.41 3.69
C LEU A 422 -10.89 8.23 2.69
N LEU A 423 -10.23 9.26 3.20
CA LEU A 423 -9.31 10.13 2.48
C LEU A 423 -8.01 10.20 3.27
N CYS A 424 -6.97 10.69 2.61
CA CYS A 424 -5.73 11.03 3.29
C CYS A 424 -5.11 12.30 2.73
N ARG A 425 -4.31 12.98 3.53
CA ARG A 425 -3.46 14.10 3.09
C ARG A 425 -2.15 14.08 3.83
N VAL A 426 -1.07 14.50 3.17
CA VAL A 426 0.21 14.69 3.86
C VAL A 426 0.28 16.11 4.40
N ASP A 427 0.50 16.28 5.71
CA ASP A 427 0.70 17.59 6.33
C ASP A 427 2.12 18.15 6.05
N ASP A 428 2.36 19.40 6.42
CA ASP A 428 3.66 20.08 6.23
C ASP A 428 4.77 19.54 7.17
N ALA A 429 4.41 18.71 8.14
CA ALA A 429 5.32 17.93 8.99
C ALA A 429 5.58 16.51 8.43
N ARG A 430 5.09 16.21 7.21
CA ARG A 430 5.25 14.94 6.48
C ARG A 430 4.52 13.75 7.12
N TYR A 431 3.49 13.97 7.92
CA TYR A 431 2.59 12.92 8.39
C TYR A 431 1.45 12.69 7.39
N LEU A 432 1.16 11.42 7.09
CA LEU A 432 -0.06 11.05 6.38
C LEU A 432 -1.25 11.05 7.34
N GLU A 433 -2.08 12.07 7.28
CA GLU A 433 -3.34 12.12 8.01
C GLU A 433 -4.40 11.31 7.27
N VAL A 434 -4.99 10.32 7.94
CA VAL A 434 -6.10 9.50 7.43
C VAL A 434 -7.38 9.90 8.16
N TYR A 435 -8.41 10.26 7.40
CA TYR A 435 -9.67 10.76 7.93
C TYR A 435 -10.83 10.34 7.06
N ALA A 436 -12.01 10.26 7.65
CA ALA A 436 -13.23 9.97 6.92
C ALA A 436 -13.73 11.25 6.24
N GLU A 437 -14.19 11.13 5.00
CA GLU A 437 -14.64 12.28 4.21
C GLU A 437 -15.63 13.13 5.02
N PRO A 438 -15.40 14.45 5.16
CA PRO A 438 -16.23 15.30 5.98
C PRO A 438 -17.68 15.31 5.46
N ALA A 439 -18.63 15.34 6.39
CA ALA A 439 -20.02 15.63 6.05
C ALA A 439 -20.10 17.02 5.39
N TYR A 440 -21.08 17.22 4.51
CA TYR A 440 -21.27 18.50 3.87
C TYR A 440 -21.50 19.61 4.91
N ALA A 441 -20.48 20.45 5.09
CA ALA A 441 -20.46 21.64 5.92
C ALA A 441 -19.56 22.67 5.20
N PRO A 442 -20.10 23.39 4.19
CA PRO A 442 -19.29 24.15 3.26
C PRO A 442 -18.65 25.37 3.94
N THR A 443 -17.34 25.31 4.10
CA THR A 443 -16.51 26.46 4.49
C THR A 443 -16.37 27.45 3.32
N TYR A 444 -16.48 26.94 2.09
CA TYR A 444 -16.15 27.66 0.87
C TYR A 444 -17.33 27.80 -0.09
N GLN A 445 -17.34 28.92 -0.80
CA GLN A 445 -18.34 29.26 -1.79
C GLN A 445 -17.68 29.64 -3.12
N LEU A 446 -18.17 29.09 -4.23
CA LEU A 446 -17.75 29.50 -5.56
C LEU A 446 -18.74 30.54 -6.10
N THR A 447 -18.25 31.73 -6.41
CA THR A 447 -19.06 32.82 -6.97
C THR A 447 -19.05 32.82 -8.50
N ALA A 448 -19.97 33.56 -9.12
CA ALA A 448 -20.12 33.64 -10.59
C ALA A 448 -18.90 34.26 -11.31
N ASP A 449 -18.01 34.94 -10.58
CA ASP A 449 -16.72 35.44 -11.08
C ASP A 449 -15.63 34.34 -11.16
N GLY A 450 -15.95 33.11 -10.78
CA GLY A 450 -15.02 31.98 -10.78
C GLY A 450 -14.08 31.94 -9.59
N ARG A 451 -14.25 32.81 -8.59
CA ARG A 451 -13.42 32.84 -7.39
C ARG A 451 -14.01 32.04 -6.25
N LEU A 452 -13.12 31.44 -5.46
CA LEU A 452 -13.48 30.76 -4.23
C LEU A 452 -13.44 31.75 -3.07
N TRP A 453 -14.51 31.80 -2.28
CA TRP A 453 -14.66 32.67 -1.13
C TRP A 453 -14.81 31.84 0.12
N HIS A 454 -14.17 32.28 1.21
CA HIS A 454 -14.44 31.73 2.52
C HIS A 454 -15.77 32.29 3.05
N TYR A 455 -16.71 31.41 3.39
CA TYR A 455 -18.08 31.80 3.78
C TYR A 455 -18.09 32.74 5.00
N LEU A 456 -17.36 32.39 6.05
CA LEU A 456 -17.32 33.18 7.29
C LEU A 456 -16.47 34.46 7.19
N LEU A 457 -15.34 34.43 6.49
CA LEU A 457 -14.44 35.58 6.39
C LEU A 457 -14.89 36.59 5.32
N GLY A 458 -15.76 36.18 4.39
CA GLY A 458 -16.26 37.06 3.32
C GLY A 458 -15.13 37.62 2.46
N ALA A 459 -14.09 36.81 2.20
CA ALA A 459 -12.92 37.19 1.42
C ALA A 459 -12.57 36.09 0.39
N PRO A 460 -11.99 36.46 -0.77
CA PRO A 460 -11.48 35.48 -1.72
C PRO A 460 -10.28 34.73 -1.12
N LEU A 461 -10.13 33.47 -1.51
CA LEU A 461 -8.96 32.66 -1.19
C LEU A 461 -7.95 32.77 -2.32
N ASP A 462 -6.95 33.62 -2.12
CA ASP A 462 -5.77 33.64 -2.96
C ASP A 462 -4.78 32.59 -2.46
N TYR A 463 -4.03 31.99 -3.38
CA TYR A 463 -2.95 31.04 -3.09
C TYR A 463 -3.35 29.74 -2.35
N TRP A 464 -4.61 29.30 -2.43
CA TRP A 464 -5.08 28.08 -1.78
C TRP A 464 -5.68 27.07 -2.77
N CYS A 465 -5.38 25.79 -2.55
CA CYS A 465 -5.96 24.67 -3.30
C CYS A 465 -6.94 23.88 -2.41
N PRO A 466 -8.27 24.03 -2.58
CA PRO A 466 -9.29 23.43 -1.71
C PRO A 466 -9.60 21.96 -2.05
N ALA A 467 -8.58 21.15 -2.39
CA ALA A 467 -8.81 19.73 -2.66
C ALA A 467 -9.17 19.00 -1.36
N GLY A 468 -10.19 18.15 -1.39
CA GLY A 468 -10.72 17.50 -0.18
C GLY A 468 -11.89 18.23 0.48
N GLU A 469 -12.32 19.37 -0.07
CA GLU A 469 -13.31 20.24 0.55
C GLU A 469 -14.66 20.24 -0.18
N TRP A 470 -15.73 20.47 0.59
CA TRP A 470 -17.07 20.71 0.06
C TRP A 470 -17.26 22.19 -0.27
N VAL A 471 -17.70 22.47 -1.50
CA VAL A 471 -17.95 23.83 -1.98
C VAL A 471 -19.43 24.00 -2.34
N THR A 472 -19.97 25.18 -2.07
CA THR A 472 -21.32 25.59 -2.46
C THR A 472 -21.28 26.66 -3.54
N LEU A 473 -22.13 26.57 -4.55
CA LEU A 473 -22.30 27.60 -5.57
C LEU A 473 -23.09 28.78 -4.99
N LYS A 474 -22.55 30.00 -5.12
CA LYS A 474 -23.21 31.23 -4.74
C LYS A 474 -23.39 32.12 -5.97
N ASP A 475 -24.63 32.58 -6.20
CA ASP A 475 -24.99 33.50 -7.29
C ASP A 475 -24.70 32.97 -8.72
N VAL A 476 -24.36 31.68 -8.86
CA VAL A 476 -24.12 31.01 -10.16
C VAL A 476 -25.41 30.47 -10.78
N LEU A 477 -26.35 30.02 -9.96
CA LEU A 477 -27.62 29.43 -10.41
C LEU A 477 -28.77 30.44 -10.22
N PRO A 478 -29.59 30.71 -11.26
CA PRO A 478 -30.73 31.61 -11.12
C PRO A 478 -31.89 30.93 -10.36
N LEU A 479 -32.28 31.50 -9.20
CA LEU A 479 -33.49 31.21 -8.38
C LEU A 479 -33.51 29.91 -7.52
N PRO A 480 -34.35 29.83 -6.46
CA PRO A 480 -33.97 29.20 -5.18
C PRO A 480 -34.25 27.69 -5.14
N HIS A 481 -33.20 26.88 -4.96
CA HIS A 481 -33.14 25.58 -4.27
C HIS A 481 -34.22 24.49 -4.50
N SER A 482 -35.19 24.65 -5.41
CA SER A 482 -36.23 23.65 -5.67
C SER A 482 -35.81 22.71 -6.81
N ILE A 483 -34.71 22.00 -6.60
CA ILE A 483 -34.52 20.73 -7.31
C ILE A 483 -35.22 19.72 -6.41
N SER A 484 -36.33 19.19 -6.92
CA SER A 484 -37.12 18.15 -6.26
C SER A 484 -36.19 17.08 -5.63
N PRO A 485 -36.41 16.64 -4.38
CA PRO A 485 -35.63 15.58 -3.73
C PRO A 485 -35.59 14.24 -4.49
N SER A 486 -36.31 14.13 -5.60
CA SER A 486 -36.32 12.97 -6.50
C SER A 486 -35.01 12.82 -7.27
N ALA A 487 -33.95 12.46 -6.53
CA ALA A 487 -32.70 11.78 -6.93
C ALA A 487 -31.56 12.00 -5.90
N GLY A 488 -31.79 12.72 -4.79
CA GLY A 488 -30.75 12.98 -3.78
C GLY A 488 -29.55 13.83 -4.24
N ARG A 489 -29.54 14.33 -5.50
CA ARG A 489 -28.45 15.14 -6.06
C ARG A 489 -28.80 16.63 -5.98
N ARG A 490 -28.08 17.34 -5.11
CA ARG A 490 -28.12 18.80 -4.97
C ARG A 490 -27.10 19.42 -5.94
N LEU A 491 -27.56 20.23 -6.89
CA LEU A 491 -26.71 20.87 -7.93
C LEU A 491 -25.97 22.11 -7.39
N ASP A 492 -26.34 22.60 -6.22
CA ASP A 492 -25.75 23.73 -5.51
C ASP A 492 -24.40 23.41 -4.85
N ARG A 493 -23.98 22.13 -4.83
CA ARG A 493 -22.78 21.71 -4.11
C ARG A 493 -22.03 20.60 -4.81
N PHE A 494 -20.72 20.57 -4.61
CA PHE A 494 -19.84 19.52 -5.08
C PHE A 494 -18.62 19.39 -4.19
N PHE A 495 -17.99 18.22 -4.23
CA PHE A 495 -16.72 17.94 -3.57
C PHE A 495 -15.57 18.09 -4.56
N ILE A 496 -14.49 18.76 -4.16
CA ILE A 496 -13.31 18.94 -5.01
C ILE A 496 -12.34 17.77 -4.83
N GLU A 497 -12.19 16.94 -5.87
CA GLU A 497 -11.20 15.85 -5.87
C GLU A 497 -9.79 16.35 -6.12
N ARG A 498 -9.65 17.39 -6.94
CA ARG A 498 -8.36 17.96 -7.33
C ARG A 498 -8.49 19.44 -7.59
N ALA A 499 -7.48 20.21 -7.24
CA ALA A 499 -7.37 21.63 -7.52
C ALA A 499 -5.96 21.99 -7.99
N GLU A 500 -5.85 22.90 -8.95
CA GLU A 500 -4.60 23.48 -9.43
C GLU A 500 -4.72 25.00 -9.44
N TYR A 501 -3.71 25.66 -8.88
CA TYR A 501 -3.60 27.10 -8.81
C TYR A 501 -2.52 27.58 -9.79
N ASP A 502 -2.92 28.44 -10.74
CA ASP A 502 -2.03 29.15 -11.65
C ASP A 502 -1.60 30.46 -10.97
N VAL A 503 -0.31 30.56 -10.67
CA VAL A 503 0.27 31.67 -9.91
C VAL A 503 0.24 32.97 -10.71
N LYS A 504 0.50 32.90 -12.03
CA LYS A 504 0.58 34.07 -12.90
C LYS A 504 -0.80 34.69 -13.12
N ASN A 505 -1.80 33.85 -13.34
CA ASN A 505 -3.15 34.28 -13.64
C ASN A 505 -4.02 34.46 -12.39
N HIS A 506 -3.53 34.08 -11.21
CA HIS A 506 -4.32 34.02 -9.98
C HIS A 506 -5.64 33.26 -10.19
N ALA A 507 -5.53 32.13 -10.90
CA ALA A 507 -6.68 31.36 -11.36
C ALA A 507 -6.66 29.98 -10.71
N LEU A 508 -7.80 29.61 -10.14
CA LEU A 508 -8.02 28.27 -9.60
C LEU A 508 -8.78 27.43 -10.63
N THR A 509 -8.25 26.25 -10.93
CA THR A 509 -8.95 25.22 -11.68
C THR A 509 -9.15 24.00 -10.81
N PHE A 510 -10.29 23.32 -10.95
CA PHE A 510 -10.61 22.19 -10.07
C PHE A 510 -11.43 21.12 -10.80
N GLN A 511 -11.35 19.90 -10.28
CA GLN A 511 -12.10 18.74 -10.74
C GLN A 511 -13.09 18.32 -9.65
N PRO A 512 -14.42 18.45 -9.89
CA PRO A 512 -15.42 17.90 -9.00
C PRO A 512 -15.40 16.36 -9.01
N ARG A 513 -15.86 15.76 -7.92
CA ARG A 513 -16.09 14.32 -7.85
C ARG A 513 -17.00 13.82 -8.97
N GLY A 514 -16.59 12.73 -9.61
CA GLY A 514 -17.35 12.07 -10.68
C GLY A 514 -17.27 12.76 -12.04
N ALA A 515 -16.44 13.81 -12.19
CA ALA A 515 -16.11 14.38 -13.49
C ALA A 515 -15.12 13.50 -14.27
N THR A 516 -15.23 13.46 -15.60
CA THR A 516 -14.36 12.69 -16.51
C THR A 516 -12.87 13.07 -16.39
N PRO A 517 -11.94 12.20 -16.86
CA PRO A 517 -10.50 12.38 -16.64
C PRO A 517 -9.97 13.73 -17.15
N TRP A 518 -9.10 14.33 -16.34
CA TRP A 518 -8.38 15.56 -16.65
C TRP A 518 -7.27 15.27 -17.66
N THR A 519 -7.44 15.70 -18.92
CA THR A 519 -6.30 15.85 -19.83
C THR A 519 -5.53 17.10 -19.41
N LEU A 520 -4.33 16.91 -18.87
CA LEU A 520 -3.38 18.01 -18.69
C LEU A 520 -3.22 18.70 -20.05
N ARG A 521 -3.62 19.97 -20.16
CA ARG A 521 -3.24 20.77 -21.34
C ARG A 521 -1.72 20.90 -21.31
N GLY A 522 -1.02 20.06 -22.08
CA GLY A 522 0.44 20.08 -22.13
C GLY A 522 1.15 18.80 -22.59
N THR A 523 0.48 17.65 -22.73
CA THR A 523 1.11 16.42 -23.27
C THR A 523 0.38 15.90 -24.50
N ASP A 524 0.26 16.74 -25.51
CA ASP A 524 0.11 16.31 -26.91
C ASP A 524 1.29 16.90 -27.69
N ASN A 525 2.44 16.21 -27.60
CA ASN A 525 3.44 16.13 -28.67
C ASN A 525 4.54 15.13 -28.30
N ARG A 526 4.22 13.84 -28.44
CA ARG A 526 4.97 12.80 -29.19
C ARG A 526 4.59 11.41 -28.73
#